data_AF-A0ABD1ZCK9-F1
#
_entry.id   AF-A0ABD1ZCK9-F1
#
_cell.length_a   1.000
_cell.length_b   1.000
_cell.length_c   1.000
_cell.angle_alpha   90.00
_cell.angle_beta   90.00
_cell.angle_gamma   90.00
#
_symmetry.space_group_name_H-M   'P 1'
#
loop_
_entity.id
_entity.type
_entity.pdbx_description
1 polymer ?
#
loop_
_entity_poly.entity_id
_entity_poly.type
_entity_poly.pdbx_seq_one_letter_code
_entity_poly.pdbx_strand_id
1 'polypeptide(L)'
;MALKFTFYLHDNLITPTNRTAFAVTVPVAKVDEWTLSDQSWLLEINASYFGTVVVLEDPLTLEPPLNSTQVGYARGMYVFDKNLGAENEHNGIEWLFTAIFNEESGLANSTLCFKGWDYFPDSVLGNTEVAVCGGTGKFRLAKGFSKVSVAIIDAVSAALKFDVSVFF
;
A
#
# COMPACT_ATOMS: atom_id res chain seq x y z
N MET A 1 -9.55 -3.66 -25.76
CA MET A 1 -9.43 -4.92 -24.98
C MET A 1 -8.51 -4.63 -23.80
N ALA A 2 -8.82 -5.11 -22.60
CA ALA A 2 -7.98 -4.87 -21.41
C ALA A 2 -6.96 -6.00 -21.23
N LEU A 3 -5.72 -5.67 -20.90
CA LEU A 3 -4.72 -6.63 -20.39
C LEU A 3 -4.99 -6.83 -18.90
N LYS A 4 -5.12 -8.09 -18.46
CA LYS A 4 -5.42 -8.44 -17.07
C LYS A 4 -4.39 -9.40 -16.51
N PHE A 5 -3.98 -9.16 -15.27
CA PHE A 5 -3.08 -10.04 -14.52
C PHE A 5 -3.21 -9.76 -13.03
N THR A 6 -2.64 -10.66 -12.22
CA THR A 6 -2.70 -10.60 -10.77
C THR A 6 -1.29 -10.70 -10.21
N PHE A 7 -1.01 -9.97 -9.13
CA PHE A 7 0.15 -10.20 -8.27
C PHE A 7 -0.24 -10.01 -6.80
N TYR A 8 0.64 -10.45 -5.90
CA TYR A 8 0.51 -10.26 -4.46
C TYR A 8 1.64 -9.37 -3.96
N LEU A 9 1.31 -8.27 -3.30
CA LEU A 9 2.24 -7.34 -2.66
C LEU A 9 2.40 -7.73 -1.19
N HIS A 10 3.64 -7.82 -0.71
CA HIS A 10 3.96 -8.25 0.65
C HIS A 10 4.52 -7.11 1.49
N ASP A 11 3.71 -6.52 2.36
CA ASP A 11 4.11 -5.46 3.29
C ASP A 11 4.50 -6.08 4.63
N ASN A 12 5.74 -5.82 5.08
CA ASN A 12 6.24 -6.19 6.40
C ASN A 12 6.88 -4.98 7.07
N LEU A 13 6.07 -4.29 7.87
CA LEU A 13 6.46 -3.09 8.62
C LEU A 13 7.15 -3.43 9.96
N ILE A 14 6.88 -4.62 10.54
CA ILE A 14 7.12 -4.87 11.97
C ILE A 14 8.32 -5.79 12.22
N THR A 15 8.50 -6.88 11.47
CA THR A 15 9.48 -7.91 11.83
C THR A 15 10.92 -7.48 11.52
N PRO A 16 11.85 -7.39 12.50
CA PRO A 16 13.21 -6.87 12.25
C PRO A 16 14.01 -7.63 11.20
N THR A 17 13.78 -8.94 11.06
CA THR A 17 14.32 -9.76 9.97
C THR A 17 13.35 -9.73 8.78
N ASN A 18 13.85 -9.38 7.59
CA ASN A 18 13.10 -9.28 6.33
C ASN A 18 12.08 -8.13 6.26
N ARG A 19 12.35 -6.97 6.89
CA ARG A 19 11.56 -5.75 6.66
C ARG A 19 11.65 -5.32 5.20
N THR A 20 10.50 -4.96 4.65
CA THR A 20 10.36 -4.45 3.29
C THR A 20 9.85 -3.00 3.30
N ALA A 21 9.29 -2.55 4.42
CA ALA A 21 8.76 -1.20 4.61
C ALA A 21 9.28 -0.53 5.90
N PHE A 22 9.41 0.80 5.86
CA PHE A 22 9.95 1.62 6.94
C PHE A 22 9.12 2.89 7.13
N ALA A 23 8.64 3.13 8.36
CA ALA A 23 8.07 4.42 8.73
C ALA A 23 9.18 5.49 8.76
N VAL A 24 9.00 6.59 8.01
CA VAL A 24 9.99 7.67 7.88
C VAL A 24 9.54 8.99 8.49
N THR A 25 8.27 9.10 8.90
CA THR A 25 7.75 10.21 9.71
C THR A 25 7.21 9.70 11.03
N VAL A 26 7.20 10.58 12.04
CA VAL A 26 6.46 10.36 13.28
C VAL A 26 4.99 10.73 13.06
N PRO A 27 4.02 10.01 13.65
CA PRO A 27 2.60 10.37 13.59
C PRO A 27 2.37 11.82 13.99
N VAL A 28 1.45 12.51 13.30
CA VAL A 28 1.07 13.89 13.63
C VAL A 28 0.28 13.88 14.93
N ALA A 29 0.64 14.72 15.89
CA ALA A 29 -0.09 14.84 17.13
C ALA A 29 -1.56 15.24 16.92
N LYS A 30 -2.43 14.74 17.80
CA LYS A 30 -3.85 15.11 17.85
C LYS A 30 -3.99 16.58 18.26
N VAL A 31 -4.78 17.36 17.52
CA VAL A 31 -5.09 18.76 17.86
C VAL A 31 -6.61 18.89 18.03
N ASP A 32 -7.08 19.12 19.25
CA ASP A 32 -8.44 19.54 19.57
C ASP A 32 -8.47 20.99 20.09
N GLU A 33 -9.62 21.67 19.88
CA GLU A 33 -9.75 23.14 19.97
C GLU A 33 -9.49 23.74 21.37
N TRP A 34 -9.50 22.94 22.43
CA TRP A 34 -9.34 23.41 23.82
C TRP A 34 -7.93 23.27 24.39
N THR A 35 -6.98 22.73 23.62
CA THR A 35 -5.79 22.07 24.17
C THR A 35 -4.48 22.75 23.78
N LEU A 36 -4.56 24.04 23.45
CA LEU A 36 -3.38 24.88 23.21
C LEU A 36 -2.59 25.23 24.49
N SER A 37 -3.10 24.88 25.68
CA SER A 37 -2.47 25.21 26.97
C SER A 37 -1.62 24.10 27.57
N ASP A 38 -1.75 22.85 27.10
CA ASP A 38 -0.98 21.72 27.62
C ASP A 38 -0.21 21.05 26.49
N GLN A 39 1.13 21.02 26.58
CA GLN A 39 2.02 20.40 25.58
C GLN A 39 2.03 18.86 25.67
N SER A 40 1.12 18.26 26.44
CA SER A 40 0.90 16.80 26.55
C SER A 40 0.52 16.12 25.23
N TRP A 41 0.06 16.88 24.22
CA TRP A 41 -0.24 16.40 22.86
C TRP A 41 0.97 15.79 22.13
N LEU A 42 2.20 16.10 22.54
CA LEU A 42 3.42 15.49 21.98
C LEU A 42 3.51 13.97 22.26
N LEU A 43 2.73 13.44 23.21
CA LEU A 43 2.81 12.06 23.69
C LEU A 43 1.56 11.21 23.41
N GLU A 44 0.44 11.80 22.99
CA GLU A 44 -0.69 11.05 22.43
C GLU A 44 -0.37 10.67 20.98
N ILE A 45 0.29 9.51 20.78
CA ILE A 45 0.30 8.85 19.47
C ILE A 45 -1.16 8.68 19.07
N ASN A 46 -1.58 9.33 17.97
CA ASN A 46 -2.92 9.12 17.46
C ASN A 46 -3.09 7.62 17.15
N ALA A 47 -4.19 7.00 17.59
CA ALA A 47 -4.43 5.57 17.36
C ALA A 47 -4.49 5.22 15.85
N SER A 48 -4.67 6.25 15.02
CA SER A 48 -4.79 6.17 13.57
C SER A 48 -3.47 6.12 12.80
N TYR A 49 -2.35 6.33 13.48
CA TYR A 49 -1.05 6.64 12.86
C TYR A 49 -1.11 7.79 11.85
N PHE A 50 -2.13 8.66 11.92
CA PHE A 50 -2.37 9.73 10.94
C PHE A 50 -1.13 10.62 10.78
N GLY A 51 -0.76 10.88 9.53
CA GLY A 51 0.44 11.59 9.12
C GLY A 51 1.71 10.73 9.06
N THR A 52 1.63 9.43 9.40
CA THR A 52 2.75 8.50 9.22
C THR A 52 2.91 8.16 7.74
N VAL A 53 4.10 8.42 7.23
CA VAL A 53 4.55 8.03 5.89
C VAL A 53 5.40 6.78 6.03
N VAL A 54 5.03 5.74 5.29
CA VAL A 54 5.80 4.51 5.18
C VAL A 54 6.40 4.44 3.78
N VAL A 55 7.71 4.23 3.69
CA VAL A 55 8.42 3.96 2.44
C VAL A 55 8.59 2.46 2.30
N LEU A 56 8.27 1.91 1.13
CA LEU A 56 8.29 0.46 0.88
C LEU A 56 9.16 0.06 -0.32
N GLU A 57 9.76 -1.12 -0.19
CA GLU A 57 10.31 -1.98 -1.24
C GLU A 57 9.75 -3.40 -1.03
N ASP A 58 8.48 -3.58 -1.38
CA ASP A 58 7.74 -4.81 -1.11
C ASP A 58 7.85 -5.80 -2.28
N PRO A 59 8.16 -7.09 -2.03
CA PRO A 59 8.14 -8.12 -3.06
C PRO A 59 6.76 -8.24 -3.71
N LEU A 60 6.75 -8.50 -5.02
CA LEU A 60 5.55 -8.88 -5.76
C LEU A 60 5.66 -10.35 -6.16
N THR A 61 4.66 -11.18 -5.87
CA THR A 61 4.67 -12.62 -6.20
C THR A 61 3.44 -13.06 -7.02
N LEU A 62 3.52 -14.25 -7.63
CA LEU A 62 2.42 -14.85 -8.39
C LEU A 62 1.35 -15.51 -7.52
N GLU A 63 1.70 -15.92 -6.30
CA GLU A 63 0.79 -16.58 -5.37
C GLU A 63 0.83 -15.92 -3.99
N PRO A 64 -0.19 -16.14 -3.13
CA PRO A 64 -0.24 -15.52 -1.80
C PRO A 64 0.98 -15.78 -0.90
N PRO A 65 1.64 -16.96 -0.90
CA PRO A 65 2.83 -17.19 -0.08
C PRO A 65 4.04 -16.38 -0.56
N LEU A 66 4.78 -15.76 0.37
CA LEU A 66 5.99 -14.96 0.07
C LEU A 66 7.10 -15.76 -0.65
N ASN A 67 7.18 -17.07 -0.41
CA ASN A 67 8.16 -17.94 -1.05
C ASN A 67 7.77 -18.41 -2.47
N SER A 68 6.64 -17.95 -3.00
CA SER A 68 6.25 -18.20 -4.38
C SER A 68 7.08 -17.35 -5.35
N THR A 69 6.93 -17.59 -6.66
CA THR A 69 7.72 -16.91 -7.69
C THR A 69 7.56 -15.40 -7.59
N GLN A 70 8.68 -14.72 -7.32
CA GLN A 70 8.74 -13.28 -7.28
C GLN A 70 8.78 -12.70 -8.71
N VAL A 71 7.88 -11.78 -9.00
CA VAL A 71 7.69 -11.13 -10.31
C VAL A 71 8.11 -9.66 -10.35
N GLY A 72 8.54 -9.12 -9.21
CA GLY A 72 9.00 -7.74 -9.14
C GLY A 72 9.07 -7.19 -7.72
N TYR A 73 9.05 -5.86 -7.65
CA TYR A 73 8.95 -5.08 -6.41
C TYR A 73 7.94 -3.95 -6.58
N ALA A 74 7.16 -3.66 -5.54
CA ALA A 74 6.53 -2.37 -5.35
C ALA A 74 7.52 -1.44 -4.65
N ARG A 75 7.80 -0.28 -5.24
CA ARG A 75 8.63 0.76 -4.62
C ARG A 75 7.87 2.06 -4.55
N GLY A 76 7.84 2.67 -3.37
CA GLY A 76 7.14 3.93 -3.17
C GLY A 76 6.82 4.18 -1.71
N MET A 77 5.61 4.66 -1.47
CA MET A 77 5.13 4.96 -0.13
C MET A 77 3.63 4.74 0.02
N TYR A 78 3.18 4.62 1.26
CA TYR A 78 1.81 4.92 1.64
C TYR A 78 1.78 5.87 2.83
N VAL A 79 0.67 6.59 2.98
CA VAL A 79 0.47 7.53 4.08
C VAL A 79 -0.81 7.17 4.81
N PHE A 80 -0.73 7.05 6.13
CA PHE A 80 -1.91 6.99 6.99
C PHE A 80 -2.56 8.37 7.01
N ASP A 81 -3.66 8.55 6.27
CA ASP A 81 -4.26 9.86 6.02
C ASP A 81 -5.72 9.97 6.51
N LYS A 82 -6.23 8.92 7.15
CA LYS A 82 -7.54 8.94 7.82
C LYS A 82 -7.40 9.43 9.27
N ASN A 83 -7.93 10.62 9.56
CA ASN A 83 -8.06 11.11 10.93
C ASN A 83 -9.23 10.38 11.61
N LEU A 84 -8.98 9.57 12.63
CA LEU A 84 -10.00 8.67 13.20
C LEU A 84 -10.95 9.32 14.21
N GLY A 85 -10.71 10.55 14.66
CA GLY A 85 -11.49 11.12 15.75
C GLY A 85 -11.50 10.19 16.98
N ALA A 86 -12.53 10.27 17.83
CA ALA A 86 -12.65 9.42 19.02
C ALA A 86 -13.36 8.06 18.76
N GLU A 87 -13.91 7.83 17.57
CA GLU A 87 -14.95 6.80 17.36
C GLU A 87 -14.63 5.77 16.25
N ASN A 88 -13.50 5.87 15.55
CA ASN A 88 -13.16 4.91 14.49
C ASN A 88 -11.93 4.06 14.84
N GLU A 89 -12.05 2.74 14.64
CA GLU A 89 -11.01 1.76 15.01
C GLU A 89 -10.06 1.40 13.87
N HIS A 90 -10.36 1.77 12.62
CA HIS A 90 -9.62 1.30 11.44
C HIS A 90 -8.98 2.42 10.64
N ASN A 91 -7.72 2.20 10.25
CA ASN A 91 -6.90 3.09 9.45
C ASN A 91 -7.33 3.14 7.98
N GLY A 92 -7.02 4.27 7.33
CA GLY A 92 -7.05 4.42 5.88
C GLY A 92 -5.68 4.90 5.41
N ILE A 93 -5.26 4.40 4.25
CA ILE A 93 -3.97 4.72 3.65
C ILE A 93 -4.12 5.22 2.21
N GLU A 94 -3.28 6.17 1.83
CA GLU A 94 -3.13 6.59 0.44
C GLU A 94 -1.89 5.92 -0.16
N TRP A 95 -2.10 5.05 -1.14
CA TRP A 95 -1.03 4.39 -1.89
C TRP A 95 -0.39 5.35 -2.90
N LEU A 96 0.94 5.31 -2.99
CA LEU A 96 1.71 5.91 -4.07
C LEU A 96 2.96 5.07 -4.35
N PHE A 97 2.86 4.12 -5.28
CA PHE A 97 3.98 3.22 -5.58
C PHE A 97 4.09 2.89 -7.06
N THR A 98 5.26 2.38 -7.44
CA THR A 98 5.55 1.84 -8.77
C THR A 98 5.82 0.35 -8.66
N ALA A 99 5.08 -0.48 -9.40
CA ALA A 99 5.43 -1.88 -9.61
C ALA A 99 6.53 -1.97 -10.68
N ILE A 100 7.66 -2.57 -10.32
CA ILE A 100 8.83 -2.77 -11.17
C ILE A 100 8.96 -4.26 -11.43
N PHE A 101 8.72 -4.67 -12.66
CA PHE A 101 8.63 -6.08 -13.04
C PHE A 101 9.98 -6.66 -13.46
N ASN A 102 10.24 -7.92 -13.08
CA ASN A 102 11.47 -8.66 -13.40
C ASN A 102 11.28 -9.64 -14.59
N GLU A 103 12.27 -10.49 -14.87
CA GLU A 103 12.20 -11.46 -15.97
C GLU A 103 11.11 -12.53 -15.78
N GLU A 104 10.93 -13.04 -14.57
CA GLU A 104 9.92 -14.07 -14.23
C GLU A 104 8.49 -13.62 -14.55
N SER A 105 8.23 -12.31 -14.50
CA SER A 105 6.93 -11.74 -14.86
C SER A 105 6.62 -11.77 -16.37
N GLY A 106 7.64 -11.96 -17.23
CA GLY A 106 7.54 -11.71 -18.66
C GLY A 106 7.36 -10.22 -19.04
N LEU A 107 7.40 -9.31 -18.05
CA LEU A 107 7.22 -7.87 -18.16
C LEU A 107 8.48 -7.07 -17.80
N ALA A 108 9.65 -7.73 -17.81
CA ALA A 108 10.94 -7.10 -17.56
C ALA A 108 11.11 -5.74 -18.27
N ASN A 109 11.81 -4.82 -17.62
CA ASN A 109 12.03 -3.43 -18.08
C ASN A 109 10.73 -2.63 -18.28
N SER A 110 9.62 -3.04 -17.66
CA SER A 110 8.35 -2.32 -17.68
C SER A 110 7.91 -2.01 -16.25
N THR A 111 7.13 -0.94 -16.09
CA THR A 111 6.60 -0.53 -14.79
C THR A 111 5.16 -0.06 -14.90
N LEU A 112 4.43 -0.12 -13.78
CA LEU A 112 3.12 0.50 -13.62
C LEU A 112 3.10 1.37 -12.37
N CYS A 113 2.50 2.55 -12.46
CA CYS A 113 2.35 3.48 -11.35
C CYS A 113 0.93 3.36 -10.77
N PHE A 114 0.85 3.22 -9.45
CA PHE A 114 -0.40 3.07 -8.71
C PHE A 114 -0.60 4.24 -7.75
N LYS A 115 -1.84 4.74 -7.69
CA LYS A 115 -2.29 5.72 -6.71
C LYS A 115 -3.75 5.46 -6.34
N GLY A 116 -4.06 5.50 -5.05
CA GLY A 116 -5.43 5.39 -4.59
C GLY A 116 -5.55 5.20 -3.10
N TRP A 117 -6.74 5.45 -2.59
CA TRP A 117 -7.07 5.35 -1.18
C TRP A 117 -7.58 3.95 -0.85
N ASP A 118 -7.10 3.40 0.26
CA ASP A 118 -7.46 2.08 0.76
C ASP A 118 -7.89 2.19 2.22
N TYR A 119 -9.18 1.93 2.45
CA TYR A 119 -9.73 1.78 3.78
C TYR A 119 -9.68 0.30 4.15
N PHE A 120 -8.96 -0.04 5.23
CA PHE A 120 -8.64 -1.44 5.55
C PHE A 120 -9.87 -2.39 5.59
N PRO A 121 -11.03 -2.01 6.17
CA PRO A 121 -12.24 -2.84 6.09
C PRO A 121 -12.75 -3.09 4.66
N ASP A 122 -12.57 -2.13 3.75
CA ASP A 122 -12.98 -2.28 2.35
C ASP A 122 -12.06 -3.25 1.60
N SER A 123 -10.75 -3.24 1.86
CA SER A 123 -9.83 -4.22 1.27
C SER A 123 -10.02 -5.63 1.86
N VAL A 124 -10.45 -5.76 3.12
CA VAL A 124 -10.89 -7.06 3.66
C VAL A 124 -12.12 -7.59 2.92
N LEU A 125 -13.04 -6.71 2.52
CA LEU A 125 -14.23 -7.06 1.75
C LEU A 125 -14.00 -7.13 0.23
N GLY A 126 -12.80 -6.79 -0.26
CA GLY A 126 -12.46 -6.77 -1.68
C GLY A 126 -13.09 -5.64 -2.48
N ASN A 127 -13.42 -4.53 -1.82
CA ASN A 127 -14.09 -3.37 -2.40
C ASN A 127 -13.14 -2.21 -2.75
N THR A 128 -11.85 -2.31 -2.40
CA THR A 128 -10.86 -1.27 -2.70
C THR A 128 -10.46 -1.29 -4.19
N GLU A 129 -10.47 -0.12 -4.83
CA GLU A 129 -9.88 0.09 -6.16
C GLU A 129 -8.80 1.17 -6.12
N VAL A 130 -7.64 0.86 -6.70
CA VAL A 130 -6.53 1.81 -6.88
C VAL A 130 -6.30 2.07 -8.36
N ALA A 131 -5.99 3.31 -8.73
CA ALA A 131 -5.79 3.68 -10.12
C ALA A 131 -4.43 3.22 -10.64
N VAL A 132 -4.40 2.73 -11.88
CA VAL A 132 -3.19 2.65 -12.70
C VAL A 132 -3.05 3.99 -13.41
N CYS A 133 -2.13 4.83 -12.95
CA CYS A 133 -1.97 6.20 -13.43
C CYS A 133 -1.05 6.33 -14.64
N GLY A 134 -0.30 5.28 -14.98
CA GLY A 134 0.71 5.31 -16.02
C GLY A 134 1.57 4.06 -16.02
N GLY A 135 2.49 3.98 -16.99
CA GLY A 135 3.49 2.94 -17.05
C GLY A 135 4.62 3.23 -18.03
N THR A 136 5.67 2.41 -17.95
CA THR A 136 6.85 2.48 -18.82
C THR A 136 7.07 1.13 -19.52
N GLY A 137 7.97 1.11 -20.51
CA GLY A 137 8.26 -0.11 -21.28
C GLY A 137 7.03 -0.60 -22.04
N LYS A 138 6.64 -1.87 -21.81
CA LYS A 138 5.42 -2.47 -22.39
C LYS A 138 4.12 -1.77 -21.94
N PHE A 139 4.18 -0.99 -20.85
CA PHE A 139 3.05 -0.27 -20.29
C PHE A 139 3.02 1.22 -20.66
N ARG A 140 3.70 1.64 -21.74
CA ARG A 140 3.64 3.04 -22.19
C ARG A 140 2.20 3.46 -22.50
N LEU A 141 1.77 4.61 -21.97
CA LEU A 141 0.39 5.13 -22.05
C LEU A 141 -0.68 4.29 -21.32
N ALA A 142 -0.26 3.35 -20.47
CA ALA A 142 -1.17 2.55 -19.66
C ALA A 142 -2.06 3.44 -18.78
N LYS A 143 -3.34 3.10 -18.74
CA LYS A 143 -4.33 3.61 -17.78
C LYS A 143 -5.18 2.45 -17.31
N GLY A 144 -5.79 2.55 -16.13
CA GLY A 144 -6.68 1.50 -15.65
C GLY A 144 -6.83 1.53 -14.14
N PHE A 145 -7.04 0.35 -13.57
CA PHE A 145 -7.25 0.21 -12.13
C PHE A 145 -6.81 -1.19 -11.67
N SER A 146 -6.67 -1.34 -10.36
CA SER A 146 -6.56 -2.64 -9.71
C SER A 146 -7.57 -2.75 -8.59
N LYS A 147 -8.22 -3.91 -8.49
CA LYS A 147 -8.97 -4.29 -7.29
C LYS A 147 -8.00 -4.85 -6.27
N VAL A 148 -8.09 -4.35 -5.05
CA VAL A 148 -7.21 -4.73 -3.94
C VAL A 148 -8.01 -5.51 -2.91
N SER A 149 -7.47 -6.65 -2.49
CA SER A 149 -8.05 -7.44 -1.39
C SER A 149 -7.00 -8.07 -0.51
N VAL A 150 -7.30 -8.25 0.77
CA VAL A 150 -6.41 -8.97 1.70
C VAL A 150 -6.40 -10.46 1.37
N ALA A 151 -5.22 -11.02 1.03
CA ALA A 151 -5.05 -12.45 0.77
C ALA A 151 -4.54 -13.19 2.02
N ILE A 152 -3.54 -12.60 2.69
CA ILE A 152 -3.00 -13.09 3.97
C ILE A 152 -2.84 -11.87 4.86
N ILE A 153 -3.25 -12.02 6.12
CA ILE A 153 -2.91 -11.08 7.17
C ILE A 153 -2.50 -11.86 8.41
N ASP A 154 -1.36 -11.50 8.98
CA ASP A 154 -0.93 -11.97 10.28
C ASP A 154 -0.49 -10.80 11.16
N ALA A 155 0.04 -11.10 12.35
CA ALA A 155 0.38 -10.07 13.33
C ALA A 155 1.49 -9.10 12.88
N VAL A 156 2.23 -9.42 11.81
CA VAL A 156 3.45 -8.70 11.43
C VAL A 156 3.56 -8.38 9.94
N SER A 157 2.76 -9.01 9.09
CA SER A 157 2.81 -8.87 7.65
C SER A 157 1.44 -9.01 6.98
N ALA A 158 1.31 -8.42 5.79
CA ALA A 158 0.13 -8.56 4.95
C ALA A 158 0.54 -8.89 3.52
N ALA A 159 -0.17 -9.85 2.91
CA ALA A 159 -0.15 -10.07 1.47
C ALA A 159 -1.45 -9.52 0.87
N LEU A 160 -1.34 -8.48 0.06
CA LEU A 160 -2.44 -7.84 -0.64
C LEU A 160 -2.48 -8.33 -2.10
N LYS A 161 -3.64 -8.84 -2.53
CA LYS A 161 -3.88 -9.24 -3.91
C LYS A 161 -4.25 -8.01 -4.74
N PHE A 162 -3.56 -7.81 -5.85
CA PHE A 162 -3.85 -6.78 -6.84
C PHE A 162 -4.32 -7.46 -8.13
N ASP A 163 -5.62 -7.37 -8.43
CA ASP A 163 -6.18 -7.78 -9.72
C ASP A 163 -6.18 -6.59 -10.67
N VAL A 164 -5.21 -6.54 -11.58
CA VAL A 164 -4.91 -5.37 -12.41
C VAL A 164 -5.63 -5.47 -13.75
N SER A 165 -6.25 -4.38 -14.19
CA SER A 165 -6.80 -4.19 -15.53
C SER A 165 -6.17 -2.96 -16.19
N VAL A 166 -5.39 -3.19 -17.25
CA VAL A 166 -4.68 -2.15 -18.00
C VAL A 166 -5.30 -1.94 -19.38
N PHE A 167 -5.44 -0.69 -19.77
CA PHE A 167 -5.94 -0.20 -21.05
C PHE A 167 -4.87 0.69 -21.70
N PHE A 168 -4.85 0.69 -23.03
CA PHE A 168 -3.96 1.47 -23.89
C PHE A 168 -4.78 2.31 -24.86
#